data_AF-A0A2T7FTE7-F1
#
_entry.id   AF-A0A2T7FTE7-F1
#
_cell.length_a   1.000
_cell.length_b   1.000
_cell.length_c   1.000
_cell.angle_alpha   90.00
_cell.angle_beta   90.00
_cell.angle_gamma   90.00
#
_symmetry.space_group_name_H-M   'P 1'
#
loop_
_entity.id
_entity.type
_entity.pdbx_description
1 polymer ?
#
loop_
_entity_poly.entity_id
_entity_poly.type
_entity_poly.pdbx_seq_one_letter_code
_entity_poly.pdbx_strand_id
1 'polypeptide(L)'
;MAQEYQWRLGESSLIYTPMATSPLARTHRGLEGRVKAGKSAGGKSYGYDINRSPLPDGTFTTGDLVINETEAEIIRRIFTDYAAGLSARRIATALNEVGVPAPRAPTWSFSTISGNWKRGTGILNNDLYIGERIWNRQRFVKCPQSGKRQALPNPAETWLREPVPELRIIDEELWDAVKERQGATRSAILEARCDGDGPQAHNGRRARYLLSGTAECGNCGAGYIMISADRMGCSAARNRGTCQNRKTIKRLDLEERVLCGLRERLMTPEMTSTLWRPIRPKAAKNGAPPKRPATKPNRTSPRLRVRSTISLKRLRRACFRRA
;
A
#
# COMPACT_ATOMS: atom_id res chain seq x y z
N MET A 1 -57.39 56.00 15.37
CA MET A 1 -57.82 54.66 15.87
C MET A 1 -56.65 53.70 15.67
N ALA A 2 -56.09 53.19 16.77
CA ALA A 2 -55.05 52.15 16.94
C ALA A 2 -53.62 52.48 16.40
N GLN A 3 -52.68 52.88 17.27
CA GLN A 3 -51.70 52.04 18.04
C GLN A 3 -50.58 51.45 17.15
N GLU A 4 -49.32 51.84 17.39
CA GLU A 4 -48.26 51.01 18.02
C GLU A 4 -47.23 50.58 16.95
N TYR A 5 -45.91 50.41 17.13
CA TYR A 5 -45.00 50.32 18.26
C TYR A 5 -43.64 50.91 17.84
N GLN A 6 -42.97 51.55 18.79
CA GLN A 6 -41.60 52.06 18.69
C GLN A 6 -40.63 50.93 19.11
N TRP A 7 -39.71 50.53 18.23
CA TRP A 7 -38.61 49.62 18.58
C TRP A 7 -37.25 50.29 18.35
N ARG A 8 -36.61 50.70 19.45
CA ARG A 8 -35.18 51.02 19.51
C ARG A 8 -34.39 49.72 19.32
N LEU A 9 -33.76 49.53 18.16
CA LEU A 9 -32.74 48.50 18.00
C LEU A 9 -31.39 49.11 18.41
N GLY A 10 -30.93 48.70 19.60
CA GLY A 10 -29.61 48.99 20.10
C GLY A 10 -28.53 48.39 19.20
N GLU A 11 -27.50 49.18 18.95
CA GLU A 11 -26.28 48.81 18.26
C GLU A 11 -25.55 47.71 19.07
N SER A 12 -25.85 46.44 18.78
CA SER A 12 -24.95 45.34 19.14
C SER A 12 -23.81 45.33 18.15
N SER A 13 -22.68 45.86 18.60
CA SER A 13 -21.37 45.69 18.00
C SER A 13 -21.11 44.21 17.71
N LEU A 14 -21.30 43.83 16.45
CA LEU A 14 -20.75 42.60 15.89
C LEU A 14 -19.23 42.74 15.91
N ILE A 15 -18.62 42.42 17.05
CA ILE A 15 -17.20 42.13 17.13
C ILE A 15 -17.00 40.90 16.23
N TYR A 16 -16.52 41.16 15.01
CA TYR A 16 -16.03 40.14 14.10
C TYR A 16 -14.94 39.35 14.83
N THR A 17 -15.33 38.23 15.43
CA THR A 17 -14.38 37.28 15.99
C THR A 17 -13.74 36.61 14.78
N PRO A 18 -12.43 36.80 14.51
CA PRO A 18 -11.81 36.16 13.36
C PRO A 18 -12.06 34.66 13.50
N MET A 19 -12.73 34.07 12.49
CA MET A 19 -13.01 32.64 12.43
C MET A 19 -11.80 31.86 12.90
N ALA A 20 -11.92 31.19 14.05
CA ALA A 20 -10.90 30.30 14.56
C ALA A 20 -10.58 29.30 13.45
N THR A 21 -9.42 29.45 12.81
CA THR A 21 -9.08 28.63 11.65
C THR A 21 -9.01 27.19 12.15
N SER A 22 -9.73 26.28 11.48
CA SER A 22 -9.85 24.91 11.94
C SER A 22 -8.47 24.30 12.27
N PRO A 23 -8.35 23.43 13.30
CA PRO A 23 -7.07 22.84 13.69
C PRO A 23 -6.32 22.18 12.51
N LEU A 24 -7.08 21.61 11.56
CA LEU A 24 -6.55 21.05 10.32
C LEU A 24 -5.94 22.12 9.40
N ALA A 25 -6.60 23.27 9.21
CA ALA A 25 -6.09 24.37 8.41
C ALA A 25 -4.84 25.01 9.00
N ARG A 26 -4.75 25.11 10.34
CA ARG A 26 -3.53 25.57 11.03
C ARG A 26 -2.37 24.60 10.84
N THR A 27 -2.64 23.29 10.96
CA THR A 27 -1.62 22.25 10.74
C THR A 27 -1.14 22.25 9.30
N HIS A 28 -2.06 22.36 8.33
CA HIS A 28 -1.73 22.43 6.91
C HIS A 28 -0.83 23.62 6.59
N ARG A 29 -1.18 24.83 7.05
CA ARG A 29 -0.35 26.03 6.88
C ARG A 29 1.03 25.89 7.53
N GLY A 30 1.11 25.27 8.71
CA GLY A 30 2.40 25.01 9.37
C GLY A 30 3.28 24.04 8.57
N LEU A 31 2.70 22.99 8.00
CA LEU A 31 3.41 22.06 7.13
C LEU A 31 3.84 22.72 5.82
N GLU A 32 2.96 23.53 5.22
CA GLU A 32 3.27 24.30 4.02
C GLU A 32 4.45 25.26 4.26
N GLY A 33 4.45 26.01 5.36
CA GLY A 33 5.56 26.89 5.73
C GLY A 33 6.88 26.14 5.93
N ARG A 34 6.84 24.92 6.47
CA ARG A 34 8.04 24.06 6.57
C ARG A 34 8.59 23.66 5.20
N VAL A 35 7.72 23.31 4.26
CA VAL A 35 8.14 22.92 2.91
C VAL A 35 8.75 24.10 2.16
N LYS A 36 8.15 25.29 2.27
CA LYS A 36 8.71 26.52 1.68
C LYS A 36 10.09 26.88 2.26
N ALA A 37 10.39 26.42 3.46
CA ALA A 37 11.72 26.56 4.07
C ALA A 37 12.67 25.40 3.70
N GLY A 38 12.35 24.57 2.69
CA GLY A 38 13.12 23.39 2.30
C GLY A 38 13.03 22.21 3.28
N LYS A 39 12.30 22.34 4.41
CA LYS A 39 12.25 21.34 5.49
C LYS A 39 11.21 20.26 5.24
N SER A 40 11.39 19.11 5.89
CA SER A 40 10.55 17.93 5.67
C SER A 40 9.21 18.10 6.39
N ALA A 41 8.12 18.04 5.63
CA ALA A 41 6.75 18.01 6.15
C ALA A 41 6.17 16.58 6.26
N GLY A 42 7.01 15.56 6.11
CA GLY A 42 6.59 14.15 6.08
C GLY A 42 7.59 13.19 6.72
N GLY A 43 7.46 11.91 6.37
CA GLY A 43 8.39 10.88 6.82
C GLY A 43 9.73 10.90 6.08
N LYS A 44 10.72 10.17 6.61
CA LYS A 44 12.05 9.95 6.01
C LYS A 44 11.92 9.29 4.63
N SER A 45 12.60 9.84 3.63
CA SER A 45 12.85 9.17 2.34
C SER A 45 14.12 8.33 2.43
N TYR A 46 14.15 7.18 1.75
CA TYR A 46 15.38 6.37 1.67
C TYR A 46 16.48 7.18 0.96
N GLY A 47 17.73 7.10 1.42
CA GLY A 47 18.85 7.92 0.95
C GLY A 47 19.19 9.11 1.85
N TYR A 48 18.38 9.40 2.88
CA TYR A 48 18.53 10.61 3.69
C TYR A 48 18.29 10.35 5.17
N ASP A 49 19.18 10.80 6.04
CA ASP A 49 18.98 10.79 7.49
C ASP A 49 18.37 12.09 8.01
N ILE A 50 17.67 12.00 9.14
CA ILE A 50 17.10 13.17 9.81
C ILE A 50 18.22 13.82 10.62
N ASN A 51 18.60 15.04 10.25
CA ASN A 51 19.50 15.83 11.07
C ASN A 51 18.69 16.58 12.14
N ARG A 52 19.14 16.45 13.39
CA ARG A 52 18.61 17.17 14.54
C ARG A 52 19.76 17.90 15.19
N SER A 53 20.03 19.10 14.70
CA SER A 53 21.07 19.96 15.27
C SER A 53 20.48 20.80 16.41
N PRO A 54 21.21 21.02 17.52
CA PRO A 54 20.76 21.91 18.59
C PRO A 54 20.77 23.36 18.10
N LEU A 55 19.68 24.08 18.36
CA LEU A 55 19.59 25.53 18.16
C LEU A 55 20.09 26.29 19.40
N PRO A 56 20.42 27.59 19.26
CA PRO A 56 20.86 28.44 20.37
C PRO A 56 19.86 28.56 21.52
N ASP A 57 18.58 28.28 21.28
CA ASP A 57 17.49 28.32 22.26
C ASP A 57 17.31 27.00 23.03
N GLY A 58 18.18 26.00 22.80
CA GLY A 58 18.10 24.68 23.42
C GLY A 58 17.06 23.75 22.76
N THR A 59 16.38 24.19 21.71
CA THR A 59 15.50 23.33 20.91
C THR A 59 16.28 22.64 19.79
N PHE A 60 15.70 21.58 19.19
CA PHE A 60 16.34 20.88 18.07
C PHE A 60 15.71 21.24 16.75
N THR A 61 16.53 21.33 15.71
CA THR A 61 16.01 21.55 14.36
C THR A 61 15.14 20.36 13.96
N THR A 62 14.03 20.67 13.27
CA THR A 62 13.03 19.67 12.90
C THR A 62 12.80 19.73 11.40
N GLY A 63 13.05 18.61 10.74
CA GLY A 63 12.75 18.42 9.32
C GLY A 63 13.96 18.60 8.39
N ASP A 64 15.14 18.88 8.91
CA ASP A 64 16.36 18.90 8.11
C ASP A 64 16.78 17.48 7.76
N LEU A 65 17.21 17.29 6.51
CA LEU A 65 17.69 16.02 6.00
C LEU A 65 19.16 16.18 5.62
N VAL A 66 19.92 15.10 5.76
CA VAL A 66 21.29 14.98 5.28
C VAL A 66 21.37 13.72 4.43
N ILE A 67 22.15 13.74 3.35
CA ILE A 67 22.34 12.58 2.49
C ILE A 67 23.06 11.49 3.29
N ASN A 68 22.52 10.28 3.25
CA ASN A 68 23.23 9.09 3.73
C ASN A 68 23.96 8.48 2.54
N GLU A 69 25.28 8.65 2.47
CA GLU A 69 26.07 8.20 1.31
C GLU A 69 25.96 6.70 1.03
N THR A 70 25.78 5.86 2.06
CA THR A 70 25.61 4.41 1.87
C THR A 70 24.29 4.08 1.20
N GLU A 71 23.19 4.71 1.63
CA GLU A 71 21.88 4.55 0.98
C GLU A 71 21.84 5.25 -0.39
N ALA A 72 22.53 6.39 -0.53
CA ALA A 72 22.65 7.15 -1.78
C ALA A 72 23.34 6.33 -2.87
N GLU A 73 24.40 5.60 -2.54
CA GLU A 73 25.08 4.73 -3.50
C GLU A 73 24.18 3.61 -4.03
N ILE A 74 23.34 3.04 -3.15
CA ILE A 74 22.33 2.05 -3.57
C ILE A 74 21.32 2.69 -4.52
N ILE A 75 20.92 3.95 -4.28
CA ILE A 75 20.02 4.68 -5.18
C ILE A 75 20.69 4.93 -6.54
N ARG A 76 21.93 5.43 -6.58
CA ARG A 76 22.71 5.62 -7.81
C ARG A 76 22.77 4.32 -8.60
N ARG A 77 23.16 3.22 -7.96
CA ARG A 77 23.16 1.88 -8.57
C ARG A 77 21.80 1.48 -9.14
N ILE A 78 20.70 1.68 -8.40
CA ILE A 78 19.34 1.35 -8.89
C ILE A 78 19.00 2.15 -10.15
N PHE A 79 19.33 3.44 -10.18
CA PHE A 79 19.08 4.30 -11.33
C PHE A 79 19.94 3.88 -12.53
N THR A 80 21.24 3.65 -12.34
CA THR A 80 22.16 3.18 -13.38
C THR A 80 21.75 1.82 -13.94
N ASP A 81 21.46 0.84 -13.07
CA ASP A 81 21.00 -0.50 -13.48
C ASP A 81 19.69 -0.41 -14.29
N TYR A 82 18.78 0.49 -13.89
CA TYR A 82 17.55 0.70 -14.63
C TYR A 82 17.78 1.45 -15.95
N ALA A 83 18.65 2.46 -16.01
CA ALA A 83 19.01 3.11 -17.27
C ALA A 83 19.64 2.09 -18.25
N ALA A 84 20.48 1.18 -17.74
CA ALA A 84 21.13 0.11 -18.50
C ALA A 84 20.19 -1.02 -18.97
N GLY A 85 18.88 -0.92 -18.73
CA GLY A 85 17.91 -1.89 -19.25
C GLY A 85 17.48 -2.99 -18.28
N LEU A 86 18.01 -3.05 -17.05
CA LEU A 86 17.54 -4.03 -16.07
C LEU A 86 16.12 -3.71 -15.60
N SER A 87 15.27 -4.74 -15.47
CA SER A 87 13.91 -4.54 -14.95
C SER A 87 13.93 -4.36 -13.43
N ALA A 88 12.97 -3.61 -12.88
CA ALA A 88 12.84 -3.42 -11.42
C ALA A 88 12.76 -4.75 -10.63
N ARG A 89 12.28 -5.84 -11.23
CA ARG A 89 12.32 -7.18 -10.61
C ARG A 89 13.74 -7.75 -10.54
N ARG A 90 14.52 -7.62 -11.61
CA ARG A 90 15.92 -8.07 -11.65
C ARG A 90 16.76 -7.28 -10.66
N ILE A 91 16.59 -5.96 -10.63
CA ILE A 91 17.29 -5.08 -9.68
C ILE A 91 16.96 -5.48 -8.23
N ALA A 92 15.67 -5.65 -7.90
CA ALA A 92 15.27 -6.10 -6.56
C ALA A 92 15.86 -7.46 -6.17
N THR A 93 15.94 -8.39 -7.14
CA THR A 93 16.52 -9.72 -6.92
C THR A 93 18.02 -9.62 -6.67
N ALA A 94 18.75 -8.87 -7.51
CA ALA A 94 20.19 -8.68 -7.37
C ALA A 94 20.56 -8.00 -6.04
N LEU A 95 19.79 -6.99 -5.60
CA LEU A 95 19.99 -6.36 -4.29
C LEU A 95 19.77 -7.33 -3.13
N ASN A 96 18.75 -8.20 -3.24
CA ASN A 96 18.48 -9.22 -2.22
C ASN A 96 19.54 -10.32 -2.20
N GLU A 97 20.10 -10.71 -3.35
CA GLU A 97 21.17 -11.70 -3.45
C GLU A 97 22.45 -11.23 -2.75
N VAL A 98 22.75 -9.94 -2.82
CA VAL A 98 23.89 -9.31 -2.14
C VAL A 98 23.57 -8.95 -0.67
N GLY A 99 22.31 -9.11 -0.24
CA GLY A 99 21.91 -8.88 1.15
C GLY A 99 21.70 -7.40 1.52
N VAL A 100 21.44 -6.53 0.54
CA VAL A 100 21.19 -5.10 0.79
C VAL A 100 19.84 -4.90 1.50
N PRO A 101 19.79 -4.22 2.66
CA PRO A 101 18.54 -4.00 3.38
C PRO A 101 17.63 -3.04 2.64
N ALA A 102 16.33 -3.33 2.60
CA ALA A 102 15.34 -2.47 1.96
C ALA A 102 14.71 -1.46 2.96
N PRO A 103 14.11 -0.34 2.50
CA PRO A 103 13.76 0.79 3.37
C PRO A 103 12.70 0.51 4.45
N ARG A 104 11.76 -0.41 4.18
CA ARG A 104 10.62 -0.72 5.07
C ARG A 104 10.46 -2.20 5.37
N ALA A 105 11.26 -3.04 4.73
CA ALA A 105 11.12 -4.49 4.76
C ALA A 105 12.52 -5.11 4.72
N PRO A 106 12.69 -6.35 5.20
CA PRO A 106 14.00 -7.00 5.19
C PRO A 106 14.53 -7.27 3.77
N THR A 107 13.67 -7.18 2.75
CA THR A 107 13.99 -7.56 1.37
C THR A 107 13.37 -6.56 0.39
N TRP A 108 14.09 -6.26 -0.69
CA TRP A 108 13.63 -5.49 -1.83
C TRP A 108 12.48 -6.21 -2.55
N SER A 109 11.52 -5.41 -3.02
CA SER A 109 10.44 -5.84 -3.89
C SER A 109 10.43 -4.94 -5.10
N PHE A 110 10.07 -5.47 -6.27
CA PHE A 110 9.95 -4.65 -7.48
C PHE A 110 9.06 -3.42 -7.27
N SER A 111 8.00 -3.56 -6.44
CA SER A 111 7.06 -2.50 -6.11
C SER A 111 7.70 -1.37 -5.31
N THR A 112 8.77 -1.64 -4.55
CA THR A 112 9.52 -0.60 -3.83
C THR A 112 10.35 0.23 -4.79
N ILE A 113 10.90 -0.39 -5.83
CA ILE A 113 11.71 0.28 -6.84
C ILE A 113 10.82 1.06 -7.82
N SER A 114 9.86 0.39 -8.47
CA SER A 114 9.01 1.01 -9.50
C SER A 114 7.85 1.84 -8.94
N GLY A 115 7.29 1.42 -7.81
CA GLY A 115 6.14 2.03 -7.14
C GLY A 115 4.97 2.40 -8.07
N ASN A 116 4.28 3.49 -7.73
CA ASN A 116 3.15 4.02 -8.49
C ASN A 116 3.51 5.42 -8.99
N TRP A 117 3.68 5.53 -10.31
CA TRP A 117 4.08 6.77 -10.97
C TRP A 117 3.10 7.92 -10.76
N LYS A 118 1.78 7.67 -10.81
CA LYS A 118 0.75 8.72 -10.60
C LYS A 118 0.80 9.29 -9.18
N ARG A 119 1.22 8.47 -8.21
CA ARG A 119 1.37 8.89 -6.81
C ARG A 119 2.78 9.38 -6.50
N GLY A 120 3.71 9.27 -7.44
CA GLY A 120 5.13 9.51 -7.24
C GLY A 120 5.71 8.67 -6.10
N THR A 121 5.31 7.39 -6.01
CA THR A 121 5.88 6.45 -5.03
C THR A 121 6.87 5.51 -5.69
N GLY A 122 7.81 5.02 -4.89
CA GLY A 122 8.90 4.15 -5.35
C GLY A 122 10.22 4.92 -5.49
N ILE A 123 11.33 4.20 -5.49
CA ILE A 123 12.67 4.80 -5.60
C ILE A 123 12.80 5.59 -6.91
N LEU A 124 12.40 5.02 -8.04
CA LEU A 124 12.55 5.67 -9.35
C LEU A 124 11.63 6.89 -9.58
N ASN A 125 10.73 7.21 -8.64
CA ASN A 125 9.75 8.29 -8.76
C ASN A 125 9.87 9.34 -7.65
N ASN A 126 10.95 9.31 -6.86
CA ASN A 126 11.14 10.26 -5.78
C ASN A 126 11.96 11.45 -6.27
N ASP A 127 11.30 12.58 -6.47
CA ASP A 127 11.86 13.81 -7.02
C ASP A 127 12.87 14.48 -6.08
N LEU A 128 12.89 14.09 -4.80
CA LEU A 128 13.93 14.55 -3.88
C LEU A 128 15.34 14.16 -4.37
N TYR A 129 15.46 13.06 -5.13
CA TYR A 129 16.75 12.60 -5.66
C TYR A 129 17.34 13.54 -6.71
N ILE A 130 16.53 14.37 -7.39
CA ILE A 130 17.00 15.44 -8.27
C ILE A 130 17.08 16.81 -7.56
N GLY A 131 16.86 16.83 -6.24
CA GLY A 131 16.83 18.06 -5.45
C GLY A 131 15.51 18.82 -5.59
N GLU A 132 14.40 18.16 -5.92
CA GLU A 132 13.08 18.79 -5.93
C GLU A 132 12.18 18.25 -4.82
N ARG A 133 11.71 19.14 -3.95
CA ARG A 133 10.76 18.78 -2.90
C ARG A 133 9.34 19.10 -3.35
N ILE A 134 8.58 18.04 -3.64
CA ILE A 134 7.16 18.15 -3.99
C ILE A 134 6.27 17.71 -2.82
N TRP A 135 5.43 18.62 -2.34
CA TRP A 135 4.46 18.38 -1.29
C TRP A 135 3.01 18.52 -1.78
N ASN A 136 2.07 18.04 -0.96
CA ASN A 136 0.62 18.09 -1.22
C ASN A 136 0.10 17.26 -2.41
N ARG A 137 0.79 16.16 -2.79
CA ARG A 137 0.36 15.27 -3.89
C ARG A 137 -0.99 14.59 -3.67
N GLN A 138 -1.33 14.28 -2.43
CA GLN A 138 -2.53 13.52 -2.08
C GLN A 138 -3.04 13.91 -0.71
N ARG A 139 -4.36 13.84 -0.55
CA ARG A 139 -5.05 14.00 0.74
C ARG A 139 -5.70 12.70 1.16
N PHE A 140 -5.83 12.51 2.47
CA PHE A 140 -6.50 11.33 3.04
C PHE A 140 -7.90 11.72 3.50
N VAL A 141 -8.91 11.14 2.86
CA VAL A 141 -10.31 11.33 3.24
C VAL A 141 -10.83 10.05 3.89
N LYS A 142 -11.53 10.18 5.02
CA LYS A 142 -12.19 9.03 5.64
C LYS A 142 -13.48 8.75 4.87
N CYS A 143 -13.61 7.54 4.33
CA CYS A 143 -14.83 7.12 3.65
C CYS A 143 -15.97 7.02 4.68
N PRO A 144 -17.11 7.71 4.47
CA PRO A 144 -18.22 7.70 5.43
C PRO A 144 -18.82 6.30 5.63
N GLN A 145 -18.93 5.51 4.57
CA GLN A 145 -19.58 4.20 4.58
C GLN A 145 -18.69 3.09 5.16
N SER A 146 -17.39 3.11 4.88
CA SER A 146 -16.48 2.04 5.30
C SER A 146 -15.63 2.40 6.53
N GLY A 147 -15.60 3.68 6.92
CA GLY A 147 -14.72 4.22 7.95
C GLY A 147 -13.22 4.17 7.61
N LYS A 148 -12.85 3.62 6.44
CA LYS A 148 -11.46 3.48 6.00
C LYS A 148 -10.92 4.79 5.43
N ARG A 149 -9.63 5.06 5.66
CA ARG A 149 -8.93 6.19 5.06
C ARG A 149 -8.59 5.86 3.60
N GLN A 150 -9.03 6.71 2.69
CA GLN A 150 -8.74 6.64 1.26
C GLN A 150 -7.81 7.79 0.87
N ALA A 151 -6.77 7.47 0.12
CA ALA A 151 -5.86 8.45 -0.47
C ALA A 151 -6.43 8.93 -1.80
N LEU A 152 -6.73 10.23 -1.91
CA LEU A 152 -7.17 10.89 -3.12
C LEU A 152 -6.05 11.79 -3.65
N PRO A 153 -5.68 11.69 -4.93
CA PRO A 153 -4.72 12.60 -5.52
C PRO A 153 -5.27 14.04 -5.51
N ASN A 154 -4.37 14.99 -5.29
CA ASN A 154 -4.67 16.41 -5.41
C ASN A 154 -4.30 16.90 -6.82
N PRO A 155 -5.01 17.92 -7.33
CA PRO A 155 -4.67 18.57 -8.60
C PRO A 155 -3.24 19.14 -8.56
N ALA A 156 -2.53 19.08 -9.68
CA ALA A 156 -1.10 19.37 -9.76
C ALA A 156 -0.77 20.84 -9.43
N GLU A 157 -1.72 21.73 -9.66
CA GLU A 157 -1.66 23.17 -9.39
C GLU A 157 -1.61 23.47 -7.89
N THR A 158 -2.09 22.54 -7.06
CA THR A 158 -2.02 22.66 -5.60
C THR A 158 -0.75 22.06 -5.00
N TRP A 159 0.13 21.50 -5.83
CA TRP A 159 1.38 20.92 -5.38
C TRP A 159 2.39 22.03 -5.13
N LEU A 160 2.95 22.06 -3.94
CA LEU A 160 4.06 22.95 -3.62
C LEU A 160 5.35 22.27 -4.09
N ARG A 161 6.12 22.95 -4.93
CA ARG A 161 7.43 22.49 -5.41
C ARG A 161 8.48 23.47 -4.90
N GLU A 162 9.43 22.96 -4.14
CA GLU A 162 10.53 23.73 -3.59
C GLU A 162 11.87 23.13 -4.07
N PRO A 163 12.76 23.92 -4.71
CA PRO A 163 14.09 23.47 -5.04
C PRO A 163 14.96 23.32 -3.78
N VAL A 164 15.64 22.18 -3.66
CA VAL A 164 16.57 21.81 -2.57
C VAL A 164 17.80 21.10 -3.17
N PRO A 165 18.62 21.82 -3.96
CA PRO A 165 19.74 21.24 -4.70
C PRO A 165 20.78 20.55 -3.80
N GLU A 166 20.92 20.99 -2.54
CA GLU A 166 21.81 20.40 -1.54
C GLU A 166 21.43 18.97 -1.15
N LEU A 167 20.20 18.53 -1.45
CA LEU A 167 19.72 17.17 -1.23
C LEU A 167 19.75 16.31 -2.49
N ARG A 168 20.32 16.78 -3.60
CA ARG A 168 20.41 16.00 -4.84
C ARG A 168 21.33 14.79 -4.67
N ILE A 169 20.89 13.63 -5.15
CA ILE A 169 21.65 12.36 -5.18
C ILE A 169 21.97 11.94 -6.62
N ILE A 170 21.07 12.25 -7.56
CA ILE A 170 21.09 11.81 -8.95
C ILE A 170 21.18 13.03 -9.86
N ASP A 171 22.00 12.91 -10.91
CA ASP A 171 22.13 13.92 -11.96
C ASP A 171 20.91 13.93 -12.89
N GLU A 172 20.67 15.09 -13.49
CA GLU A 172 19.51 15.32 -14.35
C GLU A 172 19.50 14.39 -15.58
N GLU A 173 20.65 14.17 -16.20
CA GLU A 173 20.81 13.26 -17.35
C GLU A 173 20.37 11.82 -17.03
N LEU A 174 20.79 11.29 -15.87
CA LEU A 174 20.43 9.93 -15.45
C LEU A 174 18.95 9.84 -15.08
N TRP A 175 18.40 10.90 -14.48
CA TRP A 175 16.97 10.97 -14.18
C TRP A 175 16.13 10.94 -15.45
N ASP A 176 16.49 11.74 -16.44
CA ASP A 176 15.76 11.85 -17.71
C ASP A 176 15.80 10.55 -18.50
N ALA A 177 16.96 9.89 -18.58
CA ALA A 177 17.08 8.57 -19.20
C ALA A 177 16.14 7.53 -18.54
N VAL A 178 16.01 7.57 -17.22
CA VAL A 178 15.07 6.70 -16.48
C VAL A 178 13.61 7.06 -16.78
N LYS A 179 13.27 8.35 -16.85
CA LYS A 179 11.89 8.81 -17.15
C LYS A 179 11.47 8.48 -18.57
N GLU A 180 12.36 8.69 -19.54
CA GLU A 180 12.15 8.32 -20.94
C GLU A 180 11.85 6.82 -21.03
N ARG A 181 12.69 5.98 -20.40
CA ARG A 181 12.48 4.53 -20.37
C ARG A 181 11.15 4.14 -19.72
N GLN A 182 10.78 4.78 -18.60
CA GLN A 182 9.48 4.55 -17.95
C GLN A 182 8.31 4.95 -18.86
N GLY A 183 8.48 6.02 -19.64
CA GLY A 183 7.56 6.49 -20.67
C GLY A 183 7.40 5.47 -21.79
N ALA A 184 8.49 5.09 -22.45
CA ALA A 184 8.52 4.11 -23.53
C ALA A 184 7.91 2.75 -23.11
N THR A 185 8.30 2.24 -21.93
CA THR A 185 7.74 1.00 -21.37
C THR A 185 6.23 1.11 -21.16
N ARG A 186 5.74 2.30 -20.76
CA ARG A 186 4.31 2.54 -20.55
C ARG A 186 3.57 2.63 -21.87
N SER A 187 4.08 3.36 -22.85
CA SER A 187 3.50 3.47 -24.18
C SER A 187 3.37 2.08 -24.82
N ALA A 188 4.42 1.28 -24.80
CA ALA A 188 4.40 -0.10 -25.29
C ALA A 188 3.35 -0.97 -24.57
N ILE A 189 3.18 -0.81 -23.25
CA ILE A 189 2.13 -1.52 -22.49
C ILE A 189 0.73 -1.04 -22.86
N LEU A 190 0.56 0.25 -23.17
CA LEU A 190 -0.74 0.81 -23.56
C LEU A 190 -1.10 0.40 -24.99
N GLU A 191 -0.16 0.46 -25.93
CA GLU A 191 -0.32 0.01 -27.32
C GLU A 191 -0.70 -1.47 -27.38
N ALA A 192 0.07 -2.33 -26.70
CA ALA A 192 -0.24 -3.77 -26.61
C ALA A 192 -1.60 -4.08 -25.94
N ARG A 193 -2.24 -3.09 -25.28
CA ARG A 193 -3.60 -3.19 -24.72
C ARG A 193 -4.66 -2.58 -25.61
N CYS A 194 -4.32 -1.72 -26.55
CA CYS A 194 -5.23 -1.23 -27.57
C CYS A 194 -5.55 -2.32 -28.59
N ASP A 195 -4.59 -3.22 -28.84
CA ASP A 195 -4.76 -4.37 -29.76
C ASP A 195 -5.46 -5.59 -29.13
N GLY A 196 -5.78 -5.54 -27.84
CA GLY A 196 -6.40 -6.66 -27.11
C GLY A 196 -7.55 -6.23 -26.23
N ASP A 197 -8.67 -6.95 -26.30
CA ASP A 197 -9.88 -6.80 -25.48
C ASP A 197 -9.65 -7.23 -24.00
N GLY A 198 -8.45 -6.96 -23.49
CA GLY A 198 -7.98 -7.35 -22.17
C GLY A 198 -8.46 -6.38 -21.08
N PRO A 199 -8.87 -6.88 -19.90
CA PRO A 199 -9.46 -6.05 -18.87
C PRO A 199 -8.52 -4.92 -18.42
N GLN A 200 -9.05 -3.71 -18.43
CA GLN A 200 -8.41 -2.50 -17.92
C GLN A 200 -8.00 -2.66 -16.44
N ALA A 201 -6.76 -3.11 -16.21
CA ALA A 201 -6.22 -3.43 -14.88
C ALA A 201 -6.14 -2.23 -13.92
N HIS A 202 -6.50 -1.01 -14.35
CA HIS A 202 -6.39 0.21 -13.57
C HIS A 202 -7.66 0.55 -12.77
N ASN A 203 -8.84 0.05 -13.15
CA ASN A 203 -10.12 0.39 -12.50
C ASN A 203 -10.90 -0.81 -11.93
N GLY A 204 -10.58 -2.05 -12.31
CA GLY A 204 -11.23 -3.24 -11.78
C GLY A 204 -10.62 -3.73 -10.47
N ARG A 205 -11.44 -4.10 -9.47
CA ARG A 205 -10.96 -4.99 -8.40
C ARG A 205 -10.43 -6.26 -9.05
N ARG A 206 -9.17 -6.60 -8.79
CA ARG A 206 -8.58 -7.86 -9.26
C ARG A 206 -9.51 -9.02 -8.90
N ALA A 207 -9.85 -9.84 -9.88
CA ALA A 207 -10.74 -10.99 -9.69
C ALA A 207 -10.25 -11.83 -8.49
N ARG A 208 -11.18 -12.17 -7.60
CA ARG A 208 -10.90 -13.04 -6.46
C ARG A 208 -11.28 -14.47 -6.84
N TYR A 209 -10.32 -15.36 -6.72
CA TYR A 209 -10.49 -16.80 -6.92
C TYR A 209 -10.54 -17.53 -5.59
N LEU A 210 -10.95 -18.80 -5.59
CA LEU A 210 -11.23 -19.60 -4.39
C LEU A 210 -10.05 -19.61 -3.41
N LEU A 211 -8.83 -19.73 -3.94
CA LEU A 211 -7.61 -19.86 -3.14
C LEU A 211 -6.83 -18.53 -3.00
N SER A 212 -7.43 -17.41 -3.37
CA SER A 212 -6.80 -16.09 -3.29
C SER A 212 -6.58 -15.68 -1.84
N GLY A 213 -5.30 -15.58 -1.43
CA GLY A 213 -4.93 -15.19 -0.07
C GLY A 213 -4.84 -16.36 0.92
N THR A 214 -5.10 -17.60 0.49
CA THR A 214 -4.99 -18.80 1.33
C THR A 214 -3.89 -19.74 0.87
N ALA A 215 -3.64 -19.82 -0.44
CA ALA A 215 -2.56 -20.65 -0.96
C ALA A 215 -1.19 -20.07 -0.59
N GLU A 216 -0.32 -20.89 -0.02
CA GLU A 216 1.02 -20.51 0.43
C GLU A 216 2.09 -21.47 -0.12
N CYS A 217 3.32 -20.95 -0.23
CA CYS A 217 4.46 -21.73 -0.68
C CYS A 217 5.00 -22.61 0.43
N GLY A 218 5.03 -23.93 0.21
CA GLY A 218 5.61 -24.88 1.18
C GLY A 218 7.10 -24.69 1.47
N ASN A 219 7.85 -23.97 0.63
CA ASN A 219 9.29 -23.72 0.84
C ASN A 219 9.58 -22.49 1.72
N CYS A 220 8.84 -21.40 1.52
CA CYS A 220 9.14 -20.11 2.16
C CYS A 220 7.96 -19.48 2.91
N GLY A 221 6.79 -20.13 2.93
CA GLY A 221 5.57 -19.61 3.56
C GLY A 221 4.94 -18.40 2.85
N ALA A 222 5.48 -17.94 1.73
CA ALA A 222 4.93 -16.78 1.03
C ALA A 222 3.67 -17.16 0.24
N GLY A 223 2.67 -16.28 0.22
CA GLY A 223 1.43 -16.50 -0.53
C GLY A 223 1.66 -16.74 -2.03
N TYR A 224 0.80 -17.56 -2.62
CA TYR A 224 0.72 -17.74 -4.07
C TYR A 224 -0.06 -16.60 -4.71
N ILE A 225 0.39 -16.18 -5.88
CA ILE A 225 -0.24 -15.13 -6.68
C ILE A 225 -0.44 -15.61 -8.12
N MET A 226 -1.40 -15.00 -8.82
CA MET A 226 -1.55 -15.17 -10.27
C MET A 226 -0.30 -14.62 -10.99
N ILE A 227 0.39 -15.50 -11.71
CA ILE A 227 1.58 -15.21 -12.50
C ILE A 227 1.18 -14.88 -13.94
N SER A 228 0.28 -15.67 -14.49
CA SER A 228 -0.41 -15.50 -15.79
C SER A 228 -1.93 -15.42 -15.56
N ALA A 229 -2.72 -15.44 -16.64
CA ALA A 229 -4.18 -15.46 -16.57
C ALA A 229 -4.74 -16.69 -15.81
N ASP A 230 -4.03 -17.82 -15.86
CA ASP A 230 -4.49 -19.13 -15.39
C ASP A 230 -3.55 -19.81 -14.40
N ARG A 231 -2.29 -19.37 -14.23
CA ARG A 231 -1.31 -20.05 -13.37
C ARG A 231 -1.00 -19.27 -12.10
N MET A 232 -0.88 -20.02 -11.00
CA MET A 232 -0.44 -19.54 -9.69
C MET A 232 0.96 -20.00 -9.35
N GLY A 233 1.72 -19.16 -8.65
CA GLY A 233 3.04 -19.52 -8.12
C GLY A 233 3.52 -18.60 -7.01
N CYS A 234 4.69 -18.90 -6.47
CA CYS A 234 5.24 -18.24 -5.28
C CYS A 234 5.49 -16.74 -5.52
N SER A 235 4.89 -15.89 -4.69
CA SER A 235 5.09 -14.43 -4.77
C SER A 235 6.50 -13.98 -4.40
N ALA A 236 7.13 -14.61 -3.41
CA ALA A 236 8.50 -14.28 -3.00
C ALA A 236 9.50 -14.58 -4.13
N ALA A 237 9.40 -15.75 -4.76
CA ALA A 237 10.23 -16.10 -5.91
C ALA A 237 10.04 -15.11 -7.08
N ARG A 238 8.79 -14.73 -7.39
CA ARG A 238 8.49 -13.86 -8.54
C ARG A 238 8.82 -12.38 -8.31
N ASN A 239 8.54 -11.83 -7.13
CA ASN A 239 8.59 -10.39 -6.89
C ASN A 239 9.87 -9.92 -6.18
N ARG A 240 10.50 -10.81 -5.42
CA ARG A 240 11.66 -10.51 -4.57
C ARG A 240 12.89 -11.37 -4.92
N GLY A 241 12.70 -12.52 -5.57
CA GLY A 241 13.78 -13.46 -5.88
C GLY A 241 14.29 -14.27 -4.68
N THR A 242 13.67 -14.14 -3.49
CA THR A 242 14.18 -14.74 -2.24
C THR A 242 13.76 -16.19 -2.00
N CYS A 243 13.13 -16.84 -2.98
CA CYS A 243 12.70 -18.24 -2.89
C CYS A 243 13.04 -18.97 -4.18
N GLN A 244 13.59 -20.18 -4.05
CA GLN A 244 13.99 -21.02 -5.18
C GLN A 244 12.80 -21.73 -5.85
N ASN A 245 11.62 -21.75 -5.23
CA ASN A 245 10.44 -22.40 -5.80
C ASN A 245 9.87 -21.60 -6.99
N ARG A 246 10.29 -21.97 -8.20
CA ARG A 246 9.79 -21.44 -9.47
C ARG A 246 8.66 -22.27 -10.09
N LYS A 247 8.22 -23.35 -9.42
CA LYS A 247 7.12 -24.18 -9.92
C LYS A 247 5.81 -23.40 -9.86
N THR A 248 5.04 -23.51 -10.93
CA THR A 248 3.71 -22.89 -11.02
C THR A 248 2.68 -23.93 -11.42
N ILE A 249 1.45 -23.74 -10.96
CA ILE A 249 0.34 -24.68 -11.10
C ILE A 249 -0.85 -23.95 -11.73
N LYS A 250 -1.61 -24.61 -12.61
CA LYS A 250 -2.85 -24.03 -13.11
C LYS A 250 -3.81 -23.86 -11.95
N ARG A 251 -4.53 -22.73 -11.95
CA ARG A 251 -5.47 -22.37 -10.89
C ARG A 251 -6.55 -23.43 -10.76
N LEU A 252 -7.14 -23.84 -11.88
CA LEU A 252 -8.22 -24.83 -11.91
C LEU A 252 -7.76 -26.18 -11.33
N ASP A 253 -6.61 -26.69 -11.77
CA ASP A 253 -6.05 -27.95 -11.23
C ASP A 253 -5.82 -27.89 -9.71
N LEU A 254 -5.37 -26.73 -9.20
CA LEU A 254 -5.17 -26.57 -7.76
C LEU A 254 -6.50 -26.48 -7.00
N GLU A 255 -7.48 -25.74 -7.53
CA GLU A 255 -8.83 -25.65 -6.96
C GLU A 255 -9.51 -27.02 -6.94
N GLU A 256 -9.43 -27.78 -8.03
CA GLU A 256 -9.97 -29.13 -8.14
C GLU A 256 -9.34 -30.07 -7.11
N ARG A 257 -8.01 -30.08 -6.97
CA ARG A 257 -7.31 -30.90 -5.96
C ARG A 257 -7.76 -30.56 -4.54
N VAL A 258 -7.92 -29.28 -4.24
CA VAL A 258 -8.38 -28.84 -2.92
C VAL A 258 -9.83 -29.25 -2.68
N LEU A 259 -10.72 -29.01 -3.63
CA LEU A 259 -12.14 -29.36 -3.51
C LEU A 259 -12.35 -30.89 -3.42
N CYS A 260 -11.61 -31.67 -4.20
CA CYS A 260 -11.60 -33.12 -4.14
C CYS A 260 -11.15 -33.59 -2.74
N GLY A 261 -10.03 -33.08 -2.23
CA GLY A 261 -9.54 -33.43 -0.89
C GLY A 261 -10.49 -32.99 0.24
N LEU A 262 -11.17 -31.85 0.09
CA LEU A 262 -12.21 -31.41 1.03
C LEU A 262 -13.42 -32.33 1.00
N ARG A 263 -13.88 -32.75 -0.19
CA ARG A 263 -15.01 -33.68 -0.33
C ARG A 263 -14.71 -35.02 0.34
N GLU A 264 -13.54 -35.60 0.07
CA GLU A 264 -13.17 -36.91 0.61
C GLU A 264 -12.98 -36.92 2.13
N ARG A 265 -12.54 -35.80 2.73
CA ARG A 265 -12.18 -35.74 4.15
C ARG A 265 -13.21 -35.05 5.05
N LEU A 266 -14.04 -34.15 4.53
CA LEU A 266 -15.04 -33.42 5.32
C LEU A 266 -16.47 -33.96 5.14
N MET A 267 -16.74 -34.71 4.07
CA MET A 267 -18.06 -35.32 3.83
C MET A 267 -18.11 -36.76 4.34
N THR A 268 -17.45 -37.05 5.45
CA THR A 268 -17.71 -38.28 6.20
C THR A 268 -19.02 -38.12 6.99
N PRO A 269 -19.86 -39.18 7.09
CA PRO A 269 -21.16 -39.12 7.78
C PRO A 269 -21.10 -38.53 9.19
N GLU A 270 -20.00 -38.81 9.90
CA GLU A 270 -19.71 -38.36 11.26
C GLU A 270 -19.52 -36.83 11.38
N MET A 271 -18.92 -36.17 10.38
CA MET A 271 -18.72 -34.72 10.39
C MET A 271 -19.96 -33.95 9.92
N THR A 272 -20.72 -34.52 8.98
CA THR A 272 -21.94 -33.90 8.46
C THR A 272 -23.03 -33.72 9.53
N SER A 273 -23.13 -34.63 10.50
CA SER A 273 -24.12 -34.54 11.60
C SER A 273 -23.88 -33.37 12.56
N THR A 274 -22.64 -32.89 12.67
CA THR A 274 -22.24 -31.78 13.56
C THR A 274 -22.33 -30.42 12.88
N LEU A 275 -22.07 -30.36 11.56
CA LEU A 275 -22.17 -29.13 10.75
C LEU A 275 -23.62 -28.76 10.41
N TRP A 276 -24.48 -29.75 10.20
CA TRP A 276 -25.92 -29.59 10.09
C TRP A 276 -26.53 -29.51 11.50
N ARG A 277 -26.40 -28.35 12.14
CA ARG A 277 -27.38 -27.95 13.15
C ARG A 277 -28.30 -26.98 12.43
N PRO A 278 -29.59 -27.29 12.22
CA PRO A 278 -30.47 -26.40 11.47
C PRO A 278 -30.41 -25.03 12.14
N ILE A 279 -29.97 -24.03 11.37
CA ILE A 279 -30.09 -22.63 11.77
C ILE A 279 -31.59 -22.40 11.87
N ARG A 280 -32.16 -22.57 13.06
CA ARG A 280 -33.57 -22.26 13.30
C ARG A 280 -33.75 -20.81 12.83
N PRO A 281 -34.66 -20.53 11.88
CA PRO A 281 -34.99 -19.16 11.58
C PRO A 281 -35.43 -18.55 12.91
N LYS A 282 -34.75 -17.47 13.34
CA LYS A 282 -35.25 -16.69 14.47
C LYS A 282 -36.62 -16.21 14.04
N ALA A 283 -37.66 -16.78 14.64
CA ALA A 283 -39.04 -16.37 14.43
C ALA A 283 -39.10 -14.84 14.51
N ALA A 284 -39.64 -14.22 13.46
CA ALA A 284 -39.90 -12.80 13.41
C ALA A 284 -40.82 -12.44 14.57
N LYS A 285 -40.24 -11.97 15.68
CA LYS A 285 -41.00 -11.27 16.71
C LYS A 285 -41.06 -9.82 16.26
N ASN A 286 -42.20 -9.44 15.71
CA ASN A 286 -42.65 -8.05 15.67
C ASN A 286 -42.59 -7.52 17.10
N GLY A 287 -41.63 -6.64 17.37
CA GLY A 287 -41.40 -6.06 18.69
C GLY A 287 -40.19 -5.14 18.63
N ALA A 288 -40.41 -3.87 18.97
CA ALA A 288 -39.45 -2.78 18.90
C ALA A 288 -38.05 -3.15 19.44
N PRO A 289 -36.95 -2.59 18.87
CA PRO A 289 -35.60 -2.95 19.27
C PRO A 289 -35.35 -2.59 20.75
N PRO A 290 -34.84 -3.50 21.59
CA PRO A 290 -34.46 -3.15 22.95
C PRO A 290 -33.22 -2.24 22.91
N LYS A 291 -33.30 -1.10 23.62
CA LYS A 291 -32.17 -0.17 23.83
C LYS A 291 -31.01 -0.93 24.49
N ARG A 292 -29.85 -0.97 23.84
CA ARG A 292 -28.62 -1.51 24.43
C ARG A 292 -28.05 -0.54 25.46
N PRO A 293 -27.75 -0.95 26.70
CA PRO A 293 -26.92 -0.15 27.58
C PRO A 293 -25.46 -0.21 27.11
N ALA A 294 -24.81 0.95 27.11
CA ALA A 294 -23.42 1.11 26.73
C ALA A 294 -22.49 0.44 27.76
N THR A 295 -21.77 -0.60 27.34
CA THR A 295 -20.64 -1.14 28.09
C THR A 295 -19.40 -1.18 27.18
N LYS A 296 -18.34 -0.52 27.64
CA LYS A 296 -17.04 -0.41 26.97
C LYS A 296 -16.34 -1.78 26.95
N PRO A 297 -15.64 -2.18 25.87
CA PRO A 297 -14.94 -3.45 25.84
C PRO A 297 -13.65 -3.37 26.66
N ASN A 298 -13.56 -4.17 27.72
CA ASN A 298 -12.33 -4.35 28.48
C ASN A 298 -11.35 -5.22 27.67
N ARG A 299 -10.12 -4.74 27.52
CA ARG A 299 -9.04 -5.37 26.74
C ARG A 299 -8.32 -6.41 27.59
N THR A 300 -8.79 -7.65 27.64
CA THR A 300 -7.94 -8.80 28.02
C THR A 300 -8.63 -10.11 27.66
N SER A 301 -8.19 -10.75 26.57
CA SER A 301 -8.34 -12.20 26.38
C SER A 301 -7.20 -12.70 25.48
N PRO A 302 -6.52 -13.81 25.86
CA PRO A 302 -5.37 -14.32 25.11
C PRO A 302 -5.83 -14.96 23.79
N ARG A 303 -5.15 -14.61 22.70
CA ARG A 303 -5.36 -15.21 21.37
C ARG A 303 -4.85 -16.66 21.40
N LEU A 304 -5.76 -17.62 21.43
CA LEU A 304 -5.46 -19.01 21.06
C LEU A 304 -4.99 -19.05 19.59
N ARG A 305 -3.69 -19.28 19.38
CA ARG A 305 -3.13 -19.68 18.09
C ARG A 305 -3.43 -21.16 17.87
N VAL A 306 -4.39 -21.48 17.02
CA VAL A 306 -4.51 -22.81 16.44
C VAL A 306 -3.39 -22.95 15.40
N ARG A 307 -2.29 -23.63 15.77
CA ARG A 307 -1.30 -24.14 14.81
C ARG A 307 -1.79 -25.49 14.31
N SER A 308 -2.36 -25.55 13.12
CA SER A 308 -2.58 -26.82 12.41
C SER A 308 -1.46 -27.03 11.37
N THR A 309 -0.38 -27.66 11.80
CA THR A 309 0.62 -28.26 10.90
C THR A 309 0.04 -29.53 10.30
N ILE A 310 -0.57 -29.44 9.12
CA ILE A 310 -0.83 -30.63 8.30
C ILE A 310 0.46 -30.94 7.54
N SER A 311 1.21 -31.91 8.05
CA SER A 311 2.40 -32.46 7.40
C SER A 311 2.01 -33.16 6.09
N LEU A 312 2.43 -32.62 4.94
CA LEU A 312 2.16 -33.13 3.59
C LEU A 312 2.95 -34.41 3.21
N LYS A 313 3.57 -35.11 4.16
CA LYS A 313 4.41 -36.29 3.86
C LYS A 313 3.65 -37.55 3.38
N ARG A 314 2.31 -37.53 3.28
CA ARG A 314 1.49 -38.64 2.75
C ARG A 314 0.82 -38.38 1.39
N LEU A 315 1.35 -37.46 0.56
CA LEU A 315 0.86 -37.20 -0.81
C LEU A 315 1.61 -37.97 -1.91
N ARG A 316 2.01 -39.22 -1.65
CA ARG A 316 2.46 -40.12 -2.71
C ARG A 316 1.48 -41.28 -2.76
N ARG A 317 0.82 -41.45 -3.91
CA ARG A 317 -0.11 -42.53 -4.30
C ARG A 317 -1.59 -42.25 -3.98
N ALA A 318 -2.26 -41.47 -4.84
CA ALA A 318 -3.70 -41.64 -5.08
C ALA A 318 -4.18 -41.05 -6.43
N CYS A 319 -3.69 -39.87 -6.85
CA CYS A 319 -4.23 -39.20 -8.06
C CYS A 319 -3.41 -39.36 -9.36
N PHE A 320 -2.44 -40.27 -9.42
CA PHE A 320 -1.66 -40.53 -10.64
C PHE A 320 -2.10 -41.86 -11.28
N ARG A 321 -3.39 -41.98 -11.61
CA ARG A 321 -3.89 -43.00 -12.54
C ARG A 321 -5.13 -42.47 -13.26
N ARG A 322 -4.92 -41.81 -14.41
CA ARG A 322 -5.61 -42.02 -15.70
C ARG A 322 -5.30 -40.83 -16.62
N ALA A 323 -4.72 -41.18 -17.78
CA ALA A 323 -4.52 -40.43 -19.02
C ALA A 323 -3.90 -39.03 -18.92
#